data_AF-A0A736N492-F1
#
_entry.id   AF-A0A736N492-F1
#
_cell.length_a   1.000
_cell.length_b   1.000
_cell.length_c   1.000
_cell.angle_alpha   90.00
_cell.angle_beta   90.00
_cell.angle_gamma   90.00
#
_symmetry.space_group_name_H-M   'P 1'
#
loop_
_entity.id
_entity.type
_entity.pdbx_description
1 polymer ?
#
loop_
_entity_poly.entity_id
_entity_poly.type
_entity_poly.pdbx_seq_one_letter_code
_entity_poly.pdbx_strand_id
1 'polypeptide(L)'
;MSNLLQMGTDFEKKLKERAASTENMLNSEFRKLEESVDKALSLNRQKIRDAISEHTTSVKKQLDTLSTTVSMQFSTTEAELSQQQKKLLWRVIKGRILFPALTALSVTGGIFLGCWGLMEWQESKIAKNILTIREQENTLAKLEAKTWGVTFVNGENGKFLVLPDGVKGENTWTVGDKNAVRLVRE
;
A
#
# COMPACT_ATOMS: atom_id res chain seq x y z
N MET A 1 -119.81 -44.39 29.64
CA MET A 1 -119.23 -43.86 28.39
C MET A 1 -118.76 -42.40 28.51
N SER A 2 -119.45 -41.51 29.23
CA SER A 2 -119.14 -40.06 29.30
C SER A 2 -117.77 -39.70 29.93
N ASN A 3 -117.40 -40.30 31.06
CA ASN A 3 -116.14 -39.98 31.75
C ASN A 3 -114.88 -40.38 30.97
N LEU A 4 -114.95 -41.41 30.11
CA LEU A 4 -113.81 -41.83 29.28
C LEU A 4 -113.56 -40.88 28.10
N LEU A 5 -114.62 -40.35 27.48
CA LEU A 5 -114.49 -39.35 26.42
C LEU A 5 -113.95 -38.02 26.96
N GLN A 6 -114.38 -37.60 28.16
CA GLN A 6 -113.88 -36.39 28.81
C GLN A 6 -112.41 -36.51 29.24
N MET A 7 -111.98 -37.71 29.66
CA MET A 7 -110.58 -37.99 29.95
C MET A 7 -109.71 -37.98 28.69
N GLY A 8 -110.22 -38.50 27.57
CA GLY A 8 -109.53 -38.45 26.27
C GLY A 8 -109.33 -37.01 25.77
N THR A 9 -110.33 -36.15 25.91
CA THR A 9 -110.24 -34.75 25.49
C THR A 9 -109.34 -33.89 26.41
N ASP A 10 -109.36 -34.12 27.74
CA ASP A 10 -108.42 -33.46 28.66
C ASP A 10 -106.97 -33.89 28.39
N PHE A 11 -106.76 -35.17 28.08
CA PHE A 11 -105.44 -35.68 27.72
C PHE A 11 -104.93 -35.08 26.39
N GLU A 12 -105.78 -35.03 25.36
CA GLU A 12 -105.44 -34.40 24.08
C GLU A 12 -105.08 -32.91 24.25
N LYS A 13 -105.84 -32.18 25.08
CA LYS A 13 -105.56 -30.78 25.39
C LYS A 13 -104.21 -30.61 26.08
N LYS A 14 -103.92 -31.42 27.10
CA LYS A 14 -102.62 -31.40 27.80
C LYS A 14 -101.46 -31.78 26.88
N LEU A 15 -101.66 -32.69 25.95
CA LEU A 15 -100.65 -33.03 24.94
C LEU A 15 -100.38 -31.85 24.01
N LYS A 16 -101.42 -31.15 23.53
CA LYS A 16 -101.25 -29.95 22.70
C LYS A 16 -100.58 -28.80 23.46
N GLU A 17 -100.95 -28.58 24.72
CA GLU A 17 -100.32 -27.57 25.57
C GLU A 17 -98.85 -27.91 25.86
N ARG A 18 -98.54 -29.18 26.14
CA ARG A 18 -97.14 -29.63 26.32
C ARG A 18 -96.33 -29.54 25.04
N ALA A 19 -96.92 -29.89 23.89
CA ALA A 19 -96.27 -29.77 22.59
C ALA A 19 -95.95 -28.29 22.29
N ALA A 20 -96.93 -27.39 22.42
CA ALA A 20 -96.74 -25.96 22.22
C ALA A 20 -95.75 -25.34 23.23
N SER A 21 -95.78 -25.77 24.50
CA SER A 21 -94.81 -25.33 25.51
C SER A 21 -93.40 -25.80 25.19
N THR A 22 -93.25 -27.04 24.71
CA THR A 22 -91.94 -27.59 24.31
C THR A 22 -91.41 -26.91 23.06
N GLU A 23 -92.27 -26.64 22.07
CA GLU A 23 -91.92 -25.91 20.85
C GLU A 23 -91.48 -24.47 21.16
N ASN A 24 -92.23 -23.75 22.01
CA ASN A 24 -91.87 -22.40 22.43
C ASN A 24 -90.56 -22.37 23.22
N MET A 25 -90.35 -23.34 24.12
CA MET A 25 -89.10 -23.49 24.86
C MET A 25 -87.93 -23.75 23.90
N LEU A 26 -88.10 -24.70 22.97
CA LEU A 26 -87.08 -25.05 21.98
C LEU A 26 -86.73 -23.86 21.07
N ASN A 27 -87.73 -23.12 20.58
CA ASN A 27 -87.50 -21.93 19.77
C ASN A 27 -86.75 -20.84 20.54
N SER A 28 -87.04 -20.69 21.85
CA SER A 28 -86.32 -19.74 22.70
C SER A 28 -84.86 -20.13 22.91
N GLU A 29 -84.57 -21.43 23.08
CA GLU A 29 -83.20 -21.93 23.23
C GLU A 29 -82.43 -21.85 21.91
N PHE A 30 -83.07 -22.11 20.76
CA PHE A 30 -82.47 -21.89 19.45
C PHE A 30 -82.11 -20.43 19.23
N ARG A 31 -83.01 -19.49 19.57
CA ARG A 31 -82.71 -18.05 19.45
C ARG A 31 -81.55 -17.62 20.35
N LYS A 32 -81.49 -18.10 21.60
CA LYS A 32 -80.34 -17.84 22.49
C LYS A 32 -79.04 -18.43 21.95
N LEU A 33 -79.10 -19.64 21.37
CA LEU A 33 -77.94 -20.29 20.78
C LEU A 33 -77.44 -19.50 19.57
N GLU A 34 -78.34 -19.06 18.69
CA GLU A 34 -78.02 -18.24 17.52
C GLU A 34 -77.35 -16.93 17.94
N GLU A 35 -77.92 -16.21 18.91
CA GLU A 35 -77.32 -14.99 19.47
C GLU A 35 -75.93 -15.24 20.09
N SER A 36 -75.76 -16.36 20.79
CA SER A 36 -74.47 -16.75 21.40
C SER A 36 -73.42 -17.06 20.33
N VAL A 37 -73.80 -17.79 19.29
CA VAL A 37 -72.93 -18.14 18.15
C VAL A 37 -72.53 -16.89 17.39
N ASP A 38 -73.46 -15.99 17.08
CA ASP A 38 -73.17 -14.73 16.40
C ASP A 38 -72.24 -13.84 17.21
N LYS A 39 -72.46 -13.75 18.53
CA LYS A 39 -71.57 -13.02 19.43
C LYS A 39 -70.17 -13.64 19.46
N ALA A 40 -70.07 -14.96 19.58
CA ALA A 40 -68.78 -15.65 19.57
C ALA A 40 -68.05 -15.47 18.23
N LEU A 41 -68.77 -15.53 17.11
CA LEU A 41 -68.21 -15.39 15.77
C LEU A 41 -67.78 -13.95 15.49
N SER A 42 -68.55 -12.96 15.93
CA SER A 42 -68.18 -11.54 15.86
C SER A 42 -66.92 -11.23 16.69
N LEU A 43 -66.86 -11.74 17.93
CA LEU A 43 -65.70 -11.59 18.80
C LEU A 43 -64.45 -12.27 18.20
N ASN A 44 -64.60 -13.46 17.64
CA ASN A 44 -63.49 -14.17 17.02
C ASN A 44 -63.01 -13.44 15.75
N ARG A 45 -63.94 -12.97 14.91
CA ARG A 45 -63.62 -12.15 13.74
C ARG A 45 -62.84 -10.88 14.12
N GLN A 46 -63.22 -10.22 15.21
CA GLN A 46 -62.51 -9.05 15.71
C GLN A 46 -61.11 -9.42 16.20
N LYS A 47 -60.97 -10.46 17.04
CA LYS A 47 -59.65 -10.93 17.52
C LYS A 47 -58.70 -11.27 16.38
N ILE A 48 -59.19 -11.96 15.34
CA ILE A 48 -58.40 -12.30 14.16
C ILE A 48 -57.97 -11.03 13.42
N ARG A 49 -58.87 -10.06 13.24
CA ARG A 49 -58.54 -8.78 12.59
C ARG A 49 -57.48 -8.01 13.37
N ASP A 50 -57.63 -7.93 14.69
CA ASP A 50 -56.70 -7.21 15.56
C ASP A 50 -55.32 -7.89 15.54
N ALA A 51 -55.27 -9.22 15.66
CA ALA A 51 -54.04 -9.99 15.58
C ALA A 51 -53.34 -9.87 14.22
N ILE A 52 -54.09 -9.88 13.11
CA ILE A 52 -53.53 -9.67 11.76
C ILE A 52 -52.96 -8.26 11.63
N SER A 53 -53.66 -7.24 12.15
CA SER A 53 -53.20 -5.86 12.11
C SER A 53 -51.91 -5.68 12.93
N GLU A 54 -51.87 -6.20 14.15
CA GLU A 54 -50.69 -6.20 15.00
C GLU A 54 -49.52 -6.93 14.34
N HIS A 55 -49.77 -8.12 13.79
CA HIS A 55 -48.73 -8.87 13.09
C HIS A 55 -48.21 -8.13 11.85
N THR A 56 -49.10 -7.52 11.06
CA THR A 56 -48.74 -6.74 9.87
C THR A 56 -47.88 -5.53 10.23
N THR A 57 -48.24 -4.81 11.29
CA THR A 57 -47.45 -3.67 11.77
C THR A 57 -46.10 -4.09 12.33
N SER A 58 -46.04 -5.20 13.06
CA SER A 58 -44.80 -5.77 13.59
C SER A 58 -43.85 -6.20 12.47
N VAL A 59 -44.35 -6.95 11.49
CA VAL A 59 -43.56 -7.40 10.32
C VAL A 59 -43.04 -6.21 9.53
N LYS A 60 -43.87 -5.18 9.30
CA LYS A 60 -43.43 -3.94 8.63
C LYS A 60 -42.28 -3.27 9.37
N LYS A 61 -42.39 -3.14 10.71
CA LYS A 61 -41.33 -2.57 11.54
C LYS A 61 -40.04 -3.39 11.49
N GLN A 62 -40.14 -4.72 11.52
CA GLN A 62 -38.98 -5.60 11.38
C GLN A 62 -38.32 -5.46 10.00
N LEU A 63 -39.10 -5.35 8.94
CA LEU A 63 -38.60 -5.15 7.58
C LEU A 63 -37.89 -3.81 7.43
N ASP A 64 -38.45 -2.73 7.96
CA ASP A 64 -37.84 -1.39 7.95
C ASP A 64 -36.53 -1.38 8.75
N THR A 65 -36.52 -2.05 9.91
CA THR A 65 -35.32 -2.19 10.74
C THR A 65 -34.25 -2.97 10.00
N LEU A 66 -34.60 -4.13 9.42
CA LEU A 66 -33.67 -4.97 8.67
C LEU A 66 -33.11 -4.24 7.45
N SER A 67 -33.96 -3.54 6.68
CA SER A 67 -33.55 -2.73 5.53
C SER A 67 -32.53 -1.64 5.95
N THR A 68 -32.81 -0.96 7.05
CA THR A 68 -31.91 0.06 7.61
C THR A 68 -30.59 -0.55 8.07
N THR A 69 -30.63 -1.66 8.80
CA THR A 69 -29.43 -2.38 9.26
C THR A 69 -28.58 -2.87 8.10
N VAL A 70 -29.19 -3.48 7.08
CA VAL A 70 -28.49 -3.96 5.88
C VAL A 70 -27.86 -2.79 5.12
N SER A 71 -28.57 -1.67 4.97
CA SER A 71 -28.04 -0.48 4.28
C SER A 71 -26.88 0.16 5.04
N MET A 72 -26.95 0.20 6.37
CA MET A 72 -25.86 0.67 7.21
C MET A 72 -24.65 -0.27 7.11
N GLN A 73 -24.86 -1.59 7.22
CA GLN A 73 -23.79 -2.59 7.09
C GLN A 73 -23.12 -2.52 5.72
N PHE A 74 -23.88 -2.33 4.64
CA PHE A 74 -23.30 -2.15 3.31
C PHE A 74 -22.43 -0.90 3.22
N SER A 75 -22.92 0.25 3.69
CA SER A 75 -22.14 1.50 3.62
C SER A 75 -20.91 1.49 4.51
N THR A 76 -20.97 0.89 5.71
CA THR A 76 -19.80 0.71 6.58
C THR A 76 -18.81 -0.29 5.98
N THR A 77 -19.30 -1.40 5.44
CA THR A 77 -18.44 -2.42 4.80
C THR A 77 -17.76 -1.89 3.55
N GLU A 78 -18.46 -1.11 2.72
CA GLU A 78 -17.90 -0.48 1.53
C GLU A 78 -16.81 0.55 1.91
N ALA A 79 -17.08 1.38 2.91
CA ALA A 79 -16.11 2.34 3.43
C ALA A 79 -14.87 1.63 3.99
N GLU A 80 -15.05 0.58 4.81
CA GLU A 80 -13.97 -0.22 5.37
C GLU A 80 -13.17 -0.96 4.30
N LEU A 81 -13.82 -1.57 3.30
CA LEU A 81 -13.15 -2.22 2.18
C LEU A 81 -12.30 -1.22 1.39
N SER A 82 -12.80 -0.02 1.11
CA SER A 82 -12.03 1.00 0.41
C SER A 82 -10.78 1.43 1.18
N GLN A 83 -10.88 1.54 2.50
CA GLN A 83 -9.76 1.88 3.37
C GLN A 83 -8.76 0.71 3.51
N GLN A 84 -9.25 -0.52 3.67
CA GLN A 84 -8.42 -1.72 3.74
C GLN A 84 -7.67 -1.96 2.43
N GLN A 85 -8.35 -1.82 1.28
CA GLN A 85 -7.74 -1.90 -0.05
C GLN A 85 -6.61 -0.88 -0.19
N LYS A 86 -6.86 0.39 0.15
CA LYS A 86 -5.80 1.43 0.13
C LYS A 86 -4.64 1.07 1.04
N LYS A 87 -4.89 0.59 2.26
CA LYS A 87 -3.84 0.22 3.23
C LYS A 87 -3.00 -0.96 2.75
N LEU A 88 -3.62 -1.99 2.17
CA LEU A 88 -2.94 -3.15 1.61
C LEU A 88 -2.14 -2.76 0.36
N LEU A 89 -2.73 -2.02 -0.57
CA LEU A 89 -2.04 -1.49 -1.74
C LEU A 89 -0.83 -0.64 -1.33
N TRP A 90 -1.00 0.26 -0.36
CA TRP A 90 0.11 1.07 0.15
C TRP A 90 1.21 0.20 0.74
N ARG A 91 0.85 -0.81 1.55
CA ARG A 91 1.82 -1.76 2.13
C ARG A 91 2.60 -2.52 1.06
N VAL A 92 1.92 -2.95 -0.01
CA VAL A 92 2.55 -3.65 -1.15
C VAL A 92 3.45 -2.71 -1.94
N ILE A 93 2.98 -1.52 -2.28
CA ILE A 93 3.76 -0.51 -3.01
C ILE A 93 5.01 -0.12 -2.21
N LYS A 94 4.88 0.09 -0.89
CA LYS A 94 6.00 0.39 -0.01
C LYS A 94 7.08 -0.69 -0.08
N GLY A 95 6.67 -1.94 0.16
CA GLY A 95 7.59 -3.07 0.31
C GLY A 95 8.22 -3.51 -1.00
N ARG A 96 7.44 -3.53 -2.09
CA ARG A 96 7.87 -4.13 -3.36
C ARG A 96 8.40 -3.14 -4.38
N ILE A 97 8.02 -1.86 -4.27
CA ILE A 97 8.36 -0.85 -5.29
C ILE A 97 9.21 0.25 -4.66
N LEU A 98 8.70 0.91 -3.62
CA LEU A 98 9.33 2.12 -3.09
C LEU A 98 10.71 1.86 -2.46
N PHE A 99 10.84 0.88 -1.56
CA PHE A 99 12.12 0.56 -0.93
C PHE A 99 13.18 0.05 -1.93
N PRO A 100 12.87 -0.90 -2.84
CA PRO A 100 13.82 -1.31 -3.87
C PRO A 100 14.23 -0.17 -4.81
N ALA A 101 13.29 0.67 -5.25
CA ALA A 101 13.61 1.79 -6.13
C ALA A 101 14.51 2.82 -5.41
N LEU A 102 14.22 3.14 -4.14
CA LEU A 102 15.02 4.09 -3.38
C LEU A 102 16.44 3.57 -3.09
N THR A 103 16.56 2.29 -2.75
CA THR A 103 17.87 1.65 -2.52
C THR A 103 18.67 1.56 -3.81
N ALA A 104 18.04 1.18 -4.93
CA ALA A 104 18.68 1.17 -6.25
C ALA A 104 19.17 2.57 -6.64
N LEU A 105 18.35 3.62 -6.44
CA LEU A 105 18.73 5.00 -6.70
C LEU A 105 19.90 5.44 -5.82
N SER A 106 19.89 5.08 -4.53
CA SER A 106 20.96 5.42 -3.59
C SER A 106 22.28 4.76 -3.97
N VAL A 107 22.27 3.46 -4.28
CA VAL A 107 23.47 2.72 -4.70
C VAL A 107 24.00 3.28 -6.02
N THR A 108 23.13 3.48 -7.00
CA THR A 108 23.52 4.02 -8.30
C THR A 108 24.09 5.43 -8.17
N GLY A 109 23.42 6.30 -7.41
CA GLY A 109 23.90 7.66 -7.14
C GLY A 109 25.25 7.68 -6.43
N GLY A 110 25.47 6.80 -5.45
CA GLY A 110 26.76 6.66 -4.78
C GLY A 110 27.90 6.26 -5.73
N ILE A 111 27.64 5.31 -6.62
CA ILE A 111 28.61 4.89 -7.65
C ILE A 111 28.91 6.05 -8.60
N PHE A 112 27.89 6.73 -9.11
CA PHE A 112 28.05 7.87 -10.02
C PHE A 112 28.86 9.00 -9.39
N LEU A 113 28.51 9.41 -8.17
CA LEU A 113 29.22 10.47 -7.45
C LEU A 113 30.67 10.07 -7.14
N GLY A 114 30.91 8.80 -6.77
CA GLY A 114 32.25 8.28 -6.53
C GLY A 114 33.11 8.28 -7.78
N CYS A 115 32.59 7.77 -8.90
CA CYS A 115 33.28 7.79 -10.19
C CYS A 115 33.57 9.22 -10.64
N TRP A 116 32.62 10.14 -10.46
CA TRP A 116 32.80 11.52 -10.90
C TRP A 116 33.92 12.21 -10.11
N GLY A 117 33.90 12.13 -8.78
CA GLY A 117 34.96 12.71 -7.95
C GLY A 117 36.35 12.12 -8.22
N LEU A 118 36.43 10.83 -8.55
CA LEU A 118 37.70 10.19 -8.93
C LEU A 118 38.24 10.73 -10.25
N MET A 119 37.39 10.97 -11.26
CA MET A 119 37.82 11.54 -12.54
C MET A 119 38.34 12.96 -12.36
N GLU A 120 37.63 13.83 -11.65
CA GLU A 120 38.11 15.20 -11.39
C GLU A 120 39.47 15.21 -10.66
N TRP A 121 39.64 14.32 -9.69
CA TRP A 121 40.90 14.20 -8.96
C TRP A 121 42.06 13.75 -9.87
N GLN A 122 41.81 12.78 -10.75
CA GLN A 122 42.80 12.32 -11.73
C GLN A 122 43.17 13.43 -12.72
N GLU A 123 42.19 14.14 -13.27
CA GLU A 123 42.42 15.26 -14.18
C GLU A 123 43.28 16.35 -13.53
N SER A 124 42.97 16.72 -12.28
CA SER A 124 43.76 17.71 -11.53
C SER A 124 45.21 17.27 -11.33
N LYS A 125 45.45 15.98 -11.05
CA LYS A 125 46.80 15.42 -10.89
C LYS A 125 47.56 15.40 -12.21
N ILE A 126 46.92 15.00 -13.31
CA ILE A 126 47.52 14.98 -14.63
C ILE A 126 47.90 16.40 -15.08
N ALA A 127 47.01 17.38 -14.89
CA ALA A 127 47.27 18.76 -15.24
C ALA A 127 48.49 19.33 -14.50
N LYS A 128 48.61 19.03 -13.19
CA LYS A 128 49.78 19.43 -12.39
C LYS A 128 51.05 18.75 -12.88
N ASN A 129 51.01 17.45 -13.13
CA ASN A 129 52.17 16.69 -13.60
C ASN A 129 52.67 17.21 -14.95
N ILE A 130 51.76 17.55 -15.89
CA ILE A 130 52.13 18.14 -17.18
C ILE A 130 52.89 19.46 -17.01
N LEU A 131 52.44 20.33 -16.10
CA LEU A 131 53.14 21.59 -15.82
C LEU A 131 54.52 21.33 -15.22
N THR A 132 54.63 20.41 -14.27
CA THR A 132 55.91 20.03 -13.66
C THR A 132 56.88 19.44 -14.68
N ILE A 133 56.42 18.57 -15.58
CA ILE A 133 57.25 17.99 -16.65
C ILE A 133 57.78 19.12 -17.55
N ARG A 134 56.92 20.08 -17.94
CA ARG A 134 57.34 21.22 -18.76
C ARG A 134 58.38 22.09 -18.05
N GLU A 135 58.26 22.28 -16.74
CA GLU A 135 59.23 23.03 -15.96
C GLU A 135 60.57 22.27 -15.83
N GLN A 136 60.52 20.95 -15.64
CA GLN A 136 61.68 20.08 -15.62
C GLN A 136 62.41 20.08 -16.98
N GLU A 137 61.68 19.98 -18.10
CA GLU A 137 62.24 20.08 -19.44
C GLU A 137 62.96 21.41 -19.66
N ASN A 138 62.37 22.52 -19.24
CA ASN A 138 63.00 23.84 -19.35
C ASN A 138 64.26 23.95 -18.46
N THR A 139 64.21 23.38 -17.25
CA THR A 139 65.36 23.36 -16.34
C THR A 139 66.50 22.48 -16.88
N LEU A 140 66.16 21.33 -17.45
CA LEU A 140 67.11 20.44 -18.14
C LEU A 140 67.73 21.14 -19.34
N ALA A 141 66.94 21.79 -20.19
CA ALA A 141 67.46 22.55 -21.34
C ALA A 141 68.43 23.67 -20.91
N LYS A 142 68.12 24.37 -19.80
CA LYS A 142 69.02 25.39 -19.23
C LYS A 142 70.31 24.78 -18.66
N LEU A 143 70.21 23.62 -18.00
CA LEU A 143 71.36 22.90 -17.46
C LEU A 143 72.25 22.40 -18.59
N GLU A 144 71.67 21.74 -19.60
CA GLU A 144 72.38 21.25 -20.78
C GLU A 144 73.08 22.37 -21.54
N ALA A 145 72.42 23.53 -21.71
CA ALA A 145 73.05 24.71 -22.31
C ALA A 145 74.24 25.23 -21.49
N LYS A 146 74.17 25.17 -20.15
CA LYS A 146 75.27 25.58 -19.26
C LYS A 146 76.40 24.55 -19.17
N THR A 147 76.09 23.25 -19.26
CA THR A 147 77.06 22.16 -19.15
C THR A 147 77.56 21.66 -20.50
N TRP A 148 77.09 22.26 -21.59
CA TRP A 148 77.41 21.85 -22.97
C TRP A 148 77.12 20.37 -23.23
N GLY A 149 76.13 19.78 -22.53
CA GLY A 149 75.80 18.36 -22.65
C GLY A 149 76.83 17.39 -22.04
N VAL A 150 77.81 17.87 -21.27
CA VAL A 150 78.76 17.01 -20.57
C VAL A 150 78.09 16.29 -19.41
N THR A 151 78.25 14.97 -19.35
CA THR A 151 77.70 14.12 -18.29
C THR A 151 78.82 13.49 -17.47
N PHE A 152 78.58 13.32 -16.16
CA PHE A 152 79.51 12.64 -15.27
C PHE A 152 78.99 11.23 -14.98
N VAL A 153 79.80 10.21 -15.29
CA VAL A 153 79.45 8.80 -15.11
C VAL A 153 80.44 8.15 -14.15
N ASN A 154 79.92 7.41 -13.17
CA ASN A 154 80.72 6.62 -12.24
C ASN A 154 80.56 5.13 -12.59
N GLY A 155 81.53 4.56 -13.30
CA GLY A 155 81.53 3.17 -13.72
C GLY A 155 82.49 2.32 -12.89
N GLU A 156 82.45 1.00 -13.09
CA GLU A 156 83.36 0.05 -12.41
C GLU A 156 84.85 0.36 -12.70
N ASN A 157 85.15 0.98 -13.85
CA ASN A 157 86.51 1.35 -14.28
C ASN A 157 86.91 2.79 -13.89
N GLY A 158 86.12 3.48 -13.07
CA GLY A 158 86.42 4.82 -12.57
C GLY A 158 85.38 5.88 -12.91
N LYS A 159 85.73 7.14 -12.63
CA LYS A 159 84.89 8.33 -12.79
C LYS A 159 85.25 9.04 -14.09
N PHE A 160 84.28 9.22 -14.99
CA PHE A 160 84.49 9.78 -16.32
C PHE A 160 83.60 11.00 -16.56
N LEU A 161 84.12 11.98 -17.29
CA LEU A 161 83.34 13.03 -17.93
C LEU A 161 83.13 12.60 -19.39
N VAL A 162 81.88 12.36 -19.75
CA VAL A 162 81.49 11.96 -21.10
C VAL A 162 81.10 13.22 -21.87
N LEU A 163 81.79 13.43 -22.97
CA LEU A 163 81.59 14.56 -23.87
C LEU A 163 80.51 14.18 -24.90
N PRO A 164 79.63 15.12 -25.29
CA PRO A 164 78.71 14.88 -26.39
C PRO A 164 79.44 14.89 -27.73
N ASP A 165 78.80 14.31 -28.75
CA ASP A 165 79.36 14.18 -30.08
C ASP A 165 79.79 15.54 -30.68
N GLY A 166 80.97 15.58 -31.29
CA GLY A 166 81.55 16.78 -31.89
C GLY A 166 82.25 17.74 -30.91
N VAL A 167 82.40 17.36 -29.63
CA VAL A 167 83.17 18.12 -28.63
C VAL A 167 84.43 17.35 -28.23
N LYS A 168 85.59 18.00 -28.33
CA LYS A 168 86.88 17.47 -27.86
C LYS A 168 87.31 18.11 -26.55
N GLY A 169 87.91 17.30 -25.67
CA GLY A 169 88.47 17.73 -24.40
C GLY A 169 89.99 17.88 -24.49
N GLU A 170 90.48 19.09 -24.28
CA GLU A 170 91.92 19.37 -24.12
C GLU A 170 92.30 19.36 -22.63
N ASN A 171 93.27 18.54 -22.24
CA ASN A 171 93.61 18.29 -20.84
C ASN A 171 94.78 19.14 -20.30
N THR A 172 95.27 20.11 -21.05
CA THR A 172 96.45 20.92 -20.71
C THR A 172 96.12 22.24 -19.98
N TRP A 173 94.88 22.41 -19.51
CA TRP A 173 94.38 23.67 -18.98
C TRP A 173 94.13 23.62 -17.47
N THR A 174 94.15 24.77 -16.80
CA THR A 174 93.79 24.92 -15.39
C THR A 174 92.76 26.04 -15.25
N VAL A 175 91.82 25.89 -14.31
CA VAL A 175 90.87 26.94 -13.92
C VAL A 175 91.11 27.23 -12.43
N GLY A 176 91.78 28.35 -12.15
CA GLY A 176 92.38 28.59 -10.84
C GLY A 176 93.53 27.60 -10.56
N ASP A 177 93.59 27.06 -9.34
CA ASP A 177 94.64 26.11 -8.92
C ASP A 177 94.31 24.64 -9.23
N LYS A 178 93.30 24.36 -10.07
CA LYS A 178 92.83 23.00 -10.37
C LYS A 178 92.97 22.66 -11.86
N ASN A 179 93.43 21.44 -12.15
CA ASN A 179 93.48 20.88 -13.49
C ASN A 179 92.07 20.83 -14.10
N ALA A 180 91.94 21.31 -15.33
CA ALA A 180 90.68 21.46 -16.03
C ALA A 180 90.78 20.91 -17.45
N VAL A 181 89.65 20.46 -17.98
CA VAL A 181 89.53 20.03 -19.38
C VAL A 181 88.80 21.13 -20.13
N ARG A 182 89.46 21.74 -21.12
CA ARG A 182 88.84 22.74 -21.99
C ARG A 182 88.05 22.02 -23.07
N LEU A 183 86.78 22.40 -23.23
CA LEU A 183 85.89 21.86 -24.26
C LEU A 183 85.97 22.71 -25.51
N VAL A 184 86.22 22.09 -26.66
CA VAL A 184 86.31 22.74 -27.96
C VAL A 184 85.39 22.01 -28.95
N ARG A 185 84.60 22.74 -29.72
CA ARG A 185 83.81 22.16 -30.82
C ARG A 185 84.72 21.93 -32.02
N GLU A 186 84.59 20.77 -32.66
CA GLU A 186 85.16 20.51 -33.98
C GLU A 186 84.42 21.25 -35.10
#